data_AF-A0AAE1JZK4-F1
#
_entry.id   AF-A0AAE1JZK4-F1
#
_cell.length_a   1.000
_cell.length_b   1.000
_cell.length_c   1.000
_cell.angle_alpha   90.00
_cell.angle_beta   90.00
_cell.angle_gamma   90.00
#
_symmetry.space_group_name_H-M   'P 1'
#
loop_
_entity.id
_entity.type
_entity.pdbx_description
1 polymer ?
#
loop_
_entity_poly.entity_id
_entity_poly.type
_entity_poly.pdbx_seq_one_letter_code
_entity_poly.pdbx_strand_id
1 'polypeptide(L)'
;MCNERRGEGKTRTSTRGNKDITRKNKDITRKNKDITGKNKDITRKNKDITRKNKDTTRKNKDTTRKNKDITRKNKDITRKNKEITRKNKDITRKNKDITRKNKDITRKNKDITRKNKDITRKNKDITRKIRTRTVHIISPPRETRTTTTNLGNKDITNGNKDTIGYIIMNTNITRRNIKDNTYSTLPTRIYLWLIHK
;
A
#
# COMPACT_ATOMS: atom_id res chain seq x y z
N MET A 1 -79.80 88.69 -88.70
CA MET A 1 -78.59 88.42 -87.90
C MET A 1 -79.01 87.82 -86.56
N CYS A 2 -78.92 86.50 -86.36
CA CYS A 2 -78.85 85.84 -85.04
C CYS A 2 -79.06 84.32 -85.21
N ASN A 3 -78.02 83.59 -85.62
CA ASN A 3 -78.00 82.13 -85.51
C ASN A 3 -76.54 81.60 -85.53
N GLU A 4 -75.70 82.07 -84.60
CA GLU A 4 -74.31 81.55 -84.44
C GLU A 4 -73.97 81.13 -83.00
N ARG A 5 -74.77 81.52 -81.99
CA ARG A 5 -74.42 81.26 -80.56
C ARG A 5 -74.68 79.83 -80.07
N ARG A 6 -75.41 79.00 -80.82
CA ARG A 6 -75.82 77.65 -80.36
C ARG A 6 -74.73 76.57 -80.57
N GLY A 7 -73.74 76.83 -81.41
CA GLY A 7 -72.59 75.94 -81.67
C GLY A 7 -71.47 76.08 -80.64
N GLU A 8 -71.18 77.30 -80.17
CA GLU A 8 -70.04 77.58 -79.28
C GLU A 8 -70.20 77.04 -77.86
N GLY A 9 -71.44 76.92 -77.36
CA GLY A 9 -71.71 76.39 -76.01
C GLY A 9 -71.45 74.88 -75.88
N LYS A 10 -71.73 74.11 -76.94
CA LYS A 10 -71.47 72.64 -76.98
C LYS A 10 -69.99 72.32 -77.21
N THR A 11 -69.31 73.11 -78.04
CA THR A 11 -67.88 72.92 -78.30
C THR A 11 -67.04 73.28 -77.09
N ARG A 12 -67.32 74.38 -76.38
CA ARG A 12 -66.62 74.80 -75.14
C ARG A 12 -66.81 73.82 -73.98
N THR A 13 -68.01 73.26 -73.81
CA THR A 13 -68.28 72.26 -72.77
C THR A 13 -67.61 70.92 -73.07
N SER A 14 -67.61 70.50 -74.34
CA SER A 14 -66.84 69.33 -74.82
C SER A 14 -65.32 69.49 -74.62
N THR A 15 -64.76 70.67 -74.93
CA THR A 15 -63.30 70.91 -74.72
C THR A 15 -62.91 70.89 -73.25
N ARG A 16 -63.78 71.36 -72.35
CA ARG A 16 -63.52 71.39 -70.90
C ARG A 16 -63.57 69.98 -70.30
N GLY A 17 -64.54 69.16 -70.69
CA GLY A 17 -64.62 67.75 -70.29
C GLY A 17 -63.39 66.95 -70.75
N ASN A 18 -62.90 67.19 -71.96
CA ASN A 18 -61.72 66.51 -72.49
C ASN A 18 -60.41 66.88 -71.74
N LYS A 19 -60.28 68.14 -71.32
CA LYS A 19 -59.17 68.59 -70.45
C LYS A 19 -59.22 67.94 -69.07
N ASP A 20 -60.40 67.78 -68.48
CA ASP A 20 -60.54 67.10 -67.17
C ASP A 20 -60.23 65.60 -67.24
N ILE A 21 -60.65 64.92 -68.31
CA ILE A 21 -60.28 63.51 -68.57
C ILE A 21 -58.76 63.39 -68.70
N THR A 22 -58.13 64.28 -69.45
CA THR A 22 -56.67 64.30 -69.63
C THR A 22 -55.94 64.48 -68.30
N ARG A 23 -56.44 65.36 -67.41
CA ARG A 23 -55.87 65.57 -66.07
C ARG A 23 -56.03 64.31 -65.19
N LYS A 24 -57.21 63.70 -65.17
CA LYS A 24 -57.46 62.44 -64.44
C LYS A 24 -56.54 61.32 -64.91
N ASN A 25 -56.31 61.18 -66.22
CA ASN A 25 -55.40 60.18 -66.78
C ASN A 25 -53.95 60.40 -66.35
N LYS A 26 -53.49 61.66 -66.30
CA LYS A 26 -52.15 61.99 -65.77
C LYS A 26 -52.03 61.62 -64.28
N ASP A 27 -53.06 61.89 -63.48
CA ASP A 27 -53.07 61.51 -62.05
C ASP A 27 -53.07 60.00 -61.84
N ILE A 28 -53.84 59.24 -62.62
CA ILE A 28 -53.83 57.77 -62.61
C ILE A 28 -52.43 57.25 -62.96
N THR A 29 -51.81 57.82 -64.01
CA THR A 29 -50.46 57.43 -64.44
C THR A 29 -49.43 57.67 -63.33
N ARG A 30 -49.52 58.80 -62.62
CA ARG A 30 -48.65 59.12 -61.48
C ARG A 30 -48.87 58.13 -60.32
N LYS A 31 -50.12 57.87 -59.94
CA LYS A 31 -50.44 56.87 -58.91
C LYS A 31 -49.91 55.48 -59.25
N ASN A 32 -50.00 55.05 -60.52
CA ASN A 32 -49.48 53.77 -60.97
C ASN A 32 -47.94 53.70 -60.86
N LYS A 33 -47.23 54.79 -61.15
CA LYS A 33 -45.77 54.87 -60.93
C LYS A 33 -45.43 54.75 -59.44
N ASP A 34 -46.16 55.42 -58.57
CA ASP A 34 -45.96 55.35 -57.11
C ASP A 34 -46.21 53.93 -56.57
N ILE A 35 -47.28 53.27 -57.01
CA ILE A 35 -47.57 51.87 -56.66
C ILE A 35 -46.44 50.96 -57.13
N THR A 36 -45.96 51.15 -58.36
CA THR A 36 -44.82 50.38 -58.90
C THR A 36 -43.56 50.57 -58.06
N GLY A 37 -43.28 51.81 -57.62
CA GLY A 37 -42.17 52.12 -56.72
C GLY A 37 -42.29 51.40 -55.38
N LYS A 38 -43.46 51.48 -54.73
CA LYS A 38 -43.75 50.78 -53.46
C LYS A 38 -43.59 49.26 -53.59
N ASN A 39 -44.05 48.67 -54.69
CA ASN A 39 -43.89 47.23 -54.95
C ASN A 39 -42.42 46.81 -55.09
N LYS A 40 -41.58 47.64 -55.74
CA LYS A 40 -40.13 47.41 -55.81
C LYS A 40 -39.48 47.48 -54.41
N ASP A 41 -39.88 48.44 -53.59
CA ASP A 41 -39.38 48.57 -52.20
C ASP A 41 -39.79 47.37 -51.33
N ILE A 42 -41.03 46.92 -51.42
CA ILE A 42 -41.52 45.72 -50.73
C ILE A 42 -40.70 44.50 -51.18
N THR A 43 -40.47 44.35 -52.48
CA THR A 43 -39.67 43.25 -53.03
C THR A 43 -38.24 43.28 -52.47
N ARG A 44 -37.62 44.46 -52.36
CA ARG A 44 -36.28 44.63 -51.78
C ARG A 44 -36.27 44.23 -50.30
N LYS A 45 -37.22 44.73 -49.50
CA LYS A 45 -37.37 44.39 -48.08
C LYS A 45 -37.55 42.89 -47.87
N ASN A 46 -38.37 42.23 -48.70
CA ASN A 46 -38.57 40.78 -48.62
C ASN A 46 -37.28 39.99 -48.91
N LYS A 47 -36.47 40.44 -49.88
CA LYS A 47 -35.14 39.85 -50.13
C LYS A 47 -34.21 40.03 -48.93
N ASP A 48 -34.20 41.21 -48.31
CA ASP A 48 -33.37 41.48 -47.12
C ASP A 48 -33.79 40.63 -45.92
N ILE A 49 -35.10 40.51 -45.66
CA ILE A 49 -35.66 39.62 -44.62
C ILE A 49 -35.23 38.16 -44.89
N THR A 50 -35.33 37.71 -46.14
CA THR A 50 -34.92 36.36 -46.53
C THR A 50 -33.42 36.12 -46.26
N ARG A 51 -32.56 37.09 -46.57
CA ARG A 51 -31.11 37.00 -46.25
C ARG A 51 -30.87 36.93 -44.75
N LYS A 52 -31.49 37.83 -43.97
CA LYS A 52 -31.38 37.82 -42.49
C LYS A 52 -31.82 36.49 -41.90
N ASN A 53 -32.92 35.90 -42.38
CA ASN A 53 -33.40 34.60 -41.91
C ASN A 53 -32.40 33.47 -42.21
N LYS A 54 -31.78 33.48 -43.40
CA LYS A 54 -30.72 32.51 -43.75
C LYS A 54 -29.51 32.65 -42.83
N ASP A 55 -29.09 33.87 -42.52
CA ASP A 55 -27.94 34.12 -41.64
C ASP A 55 -28.23 33.73 -40.19
N THR A 56 -29.42 34.03 -39.67
CA THR A 56 -29.86 33.54 -38.35
C THR A 56 -29.87 32.02 -38.30
N THR A 57 -30.36 31.37 -39.35
CA THR A 57 -30.36 29.89 -39.44
C THR A 57 -28.95 29.32 -39.42
N ARG A 58 -28.00 29.95 -40.13
CA ARG A 58 -26.58 29.55 -40.12
C ARG A 58 -25.97 29.70 -38.73
N LYS A 59 -26.16 30.86 -38.09
CA LYS A 59 -25.69 31.11 -36.71
C LYS A 59 -26.22 30.06 -35.72
N ASN A 60 -27.51 29.72 -35.81
CA ASN A 60 -28.11 28.70 -34.95
C ASN A 60 -27.49 27.31 -35.17
N LYS A 61 -27.21 26.92 -36.42
CA LYS A 61 -26.50 25.67 -36.74
C LYS A 61 -25.09 25.67 -36.15
N ASP A 62 -24.36 26.78 -36.24
CA ASP A 62 -23.01 26.88 -35.70
C ASP A 62 -22.98 26.83 -34.18
N THR A 63 -23.91 27.52 -33.50
CA THR A 63 -24.08 27.41 -32.05
C THR A 63 -24.38 25.97 -31.64
N THR A 64 -25.25 25.28 -32.38
CA THR A 64 -25.57 23.86 -32.12
C THR A 64 -24.34 22.98 -32.26
N ARG A 65 -23.49 23.20 -33.29
CA ARG A 65 -22.23 22.46 -33.46
C ARG A 65 -21.27 22.71 -32.30
N LYS A 66 -21.06 23.97 -31.91
CA LYS A 66 -20.21 24.33 -30.77
C LYS A 66 -20.67 23.67 -29.47
N ASN A 67 -21.98 23.64 -29.22
CA ASN A 67 -22.52 22.97 -28.03
C ASN A 67 -22.27 21.45 -28.05
N LYS A 68 -22.37 20.80 -29.22
CA LYS A 68 -22.00 19.38 -29.38
C LYS A 68 -20.50 19.15 -29.14
N ASP A 69 -19.64 20.04 -29.63
CA ASP A 69 -18.18 19.96 -29.39
C ASP A 69 -17.85 20.09 -27.90
N ILE A 70 -18.43 21.08 -27.21
CA ILE A 70 -18.27 21.28 -25.76
C ILE A 70 -18.72 20.02 -25.00
N THR A 71 -19.88 19.46 -25.36
CA THR A 71 -20.41 18.24 -24.74
C THR A 71 -19.44 17.06 -24.92
N ARG A 72 -18.86 16.89 -26.11
CA ARG A 72 -17.84 15.86 -26.37
C ARG A 72 -16.59 16.07 -25.51
N LYS A 73 -16.05 17.29 -25.47
CA LYS A 73 -14.89 17.63 -24.62
C LYS A 73 -15.15 17.34 -23.14
N ASN A 74 -16.33 17.67 -22.63
CA ASN A 74 -16.69 17.39 -21.24
C ASN A 74 -16.75 15.89 -20.94
N LYS A 75 -17.26 15.07 -21.87
CA LYS A 75 -17.25 13.60 -21.74
C LYS A 75 -15.81 13.05 -21.71
N ASP A 76 -14.93 13.57 -22.56
CA ASP A 76 -13.52 13.17 -22.58
C ASP A 76 -12.77 13.55 -21.29
N ILE A 77 -12.98 14.77 -20.77
CA ILE A 77 -12.43 15.19 -19.49
C ILE A 77 -12.91 14.26 -18.36
N THR A 78 -14.21 13.96 -18.33
CA THR A 78 -14.79 13.04 -17.33
C THR A 78 -14.15 11.65 -17.41
N ARG A 79 -13.92 11.13 -18.63
CA ARG A 79 -13.26 9.83 -18.83
C ARG A 79 -11.81 9.85 -18.33
N LYS A 80 -11.03 10.90 -18.67
CA LYS A 80 -9.66 11.07 -18.18
C LYS A 80 -9.59 11.14 -16.65
N ASN A 81 -10.51 11.88 -16.01
CA ASN A 81 -10.57 11.96 -14.55
C ASN A 81 -10.85 10.60 -13.89
N LYS A 82 -11.74 9.80 -14.47
CA LYS A 82 -11.99 8.42 -14.01
C LYS A 82 -10.74 7.53 -14.16
N GLU A 83 -9.98 7.68 -15.24
CA GLU A 83 -8.74 6.94 -15.46
C GLU A 83 -7.66 7.32 -14.42
N ILE A 84 -7.45 8.62 -14.19
CA ILE A 84 -6.52 9.12 -13.17
C ILE A 84 -6.90 8.57 -11.79
N THR A 85 -8.19 8.60 -11.44
CA THR A 85 -8.69 8.05 -10.17
C THR A 85 -8.37 6.55 -10.03
N ARG A 86 -8.52 5.77 -11.10
CA ARG A 86 -8.16 4.35 -11.11
C ARG A 86 -6.67 4.14 -10.89
N LYS A 87 -5.82 4.86 -11.63
CA LYS A 87 -4.35 4.80 -11.48
C LYS A 87 -3.91 5.14 -10.05
N ASN A 88 -4.51 6.16 -9.43
CA ASN A 88 -4.20 6.53 -8.05
C ASN A 88 -4.58 5.42 -7.05
N LYS A 89 -5.71 4.73 -7.27
CA LYS A 89 -6.10 3.56 -6.47
C LYS A 89 -5.12 2.39 -6.66
N ASP A 90 -4.65 2.14 -7.88
CA ASP A 90 -3.63 1.11 -8.16
C ASP A 90 -2.32 1.41 -7.45
N ILE A 91 -1.83 2.65 -7.53
CA ILE A 91 -0.61 3.11 -6.85
C ILE A 91 -0.75 2.92 -5.32
N THR A 92 -1.90 3.32 -4.76
CA THR A 92 -2.17 3.16 -3.33
C THR A 92 -2.13 1.69 -2.91
N ARG A 93 -2.70 0.78 -3.72
CA ARG A 93 -2.63 -0.67 -3.46
C ARG A 93 -1.20 -1.19 -3.50
N LYS A 94 -0.43 -0.84 -4.53
CA LYS A 94 0.99 -1.20 -4.64
C LYS A 94 1.80 -0.73 -3.45
N ASN A 95 1.59 0.50 -2.99
CA ASN A 95 2.29 1.03 -1.81
C ASN A 95 1.95 0.22 -0.55
N LYS A 96 0.68 -0.14 -0.33
CA LYS A 96 0.28 -1.02 0.79
C LYS A 96 0.94 -2.40 0.70
N ASP A 97 1.05 -2.97 -0.50
CA ASP A 97 1.74 -4.25 -0.71
C ASP A 97 3.24 -4.16 -0.37
N ILE A 98 3.91 -3.09 -0.81
CA ILE A 98 5.32 -2.82 -0.49
C ILE A 98 5.50 -2.68 1.03
N THR A 99 4.64 -1.92 1.71
CA THR A 99 4.70 -1.77 3.17
C THR A 99 4.54 -3.12 3.87
N ARG A 100 3.63 -3.99 3.41
CA ARG A 100 3.47 -5.35 3.96
C ARG A 100 4.74 -6.17 3.76
N LYS A 101 5.29 -6.21 2.54
CA LYS A 101 6.56 -6.91 2.26
C LYS A 101 7.70 -6.43 3.15
N ASN A 102 7.83 -5.12 3.36
CA ASN A 102 8.86 -4.57 4.24
C ASN A 102 8.68 -5.02 5.70
N LYS A 103 7.45 -5.02 6.23
CA LYS A 103 7.16 -5.57 7.57
C LYS A 103 7.54 -7.05 7.66
N ASP A 104 7.28 -7.83 6.63
CA ASP A 104 7.63 -9.26 6.59
C ASP A 104 9.14 -9.47 6.61
N ILE A 105 9.89 -8.68 5.83
CA ILE A 105 11.36 -8.69 5.84
C ILE A 105 11.88 -8.32 7.24
N THR A 106 11.35 -7.27 7.87
CA THR A 106 11.73 -6.90 9.24
C THR A 106 11.49 -8.03 10.24
N ARG A 107 10.36 -8.74 10.14
CA ARG A 107 10.05 -9.90 10.98
C ARG A 107 11.07 -11.03 10.76
N LYS A 108 11.34 -11.40 9.50
CA LYS A 108 12.35 -12.41 9.17
C LYS A 108 13.74 -12.05 9.71
N ASN A 109 14.14 -10.78 9.61
CA ASN A 109 15.42 -10.32 10.16
C ASN A 109 15.48 -10.47 11.69
N LYS A 110 14.40 -10.10 12.40
CA LYS A 110 14.31 -10.33 13.85
C LYS A 110 14.42 -11.80 14.21
N ASP A 111 13.81 -12.69 13.42
CA ASP A 111 13.87 -14.14 13.63
C ASP A 111 15.29 -14.68 13.45
N ILE A 112 15.99 -14.23 12.40
CA ILE A 112 17.40 -14.56 12.16
C ILE A 112 18.27 -14.07 13.33
N THR A 113 18.08 -12.83 13.79
CA THR A 113 18.82 -12.32 14.95
C THR A 113 18.59 -13.17 16.20
N ARG A 114 17.35 -13.61 16.45
CA ARG A 114 17.03 -14.50 17.58
C ARG A 114 17.74 -15.85 17.47
N LYS A 115 17.66 -16.49 16.30
CA LYS A 115 18.37 -17.75 16.01
C LYS A 115 19.88 -17.61 16.20
N ASN A 116 20.48 -16.51 15.75
CA ASN A 116 21.91 -16.26 15.94
C ASN A 116 22.26 -16.15 17.44
N LYS A 117 21.44 -15.44 18.24
CA LYS A 117 21.62 -15.38 19.70
C LYS A 117 21.49 -16.77 20.35
N ASP A 118 20.56 -17.60 19.91
CA ASP A 118 20.42 -18.99 20.37
C ASP A 118 21.68 -19.80 20.07
N ILE A 119 22.21 -19.71 18.84
CA ILE A 119 23.45 -20.40 18.44
C ILE A 119 24.62 -19.91 19.30
N THR A 120 24.78 -18.60 19.49
CA THR A 120 25.84 -18.06 20.36
C THR A 120 25.73 -18.60 21.79
N ARG A 121 24.52 -18.68 22.36
CA ARG A 121 24.30 -19.27 23.70
C ARG A 121 24.71 -20.74 23.74
N LYS A 122 24.25 -21.55 22.77
CA LYS A 122 24.63 -22.97 22.66
C LYS A 122 26.14 -23.15 22.54
N ASN A 123 26.82 -22.33 21.74
CA ASN A 123 28.27 -22.38 21.61
C ASN A 123 28.97 -22.07 22.93
N LYS A 124 28.54 -21.04 23.67
CA LYS A 124 29.07 -20.72 25.01
C LYS A 124 28.89 -21.90 25.99
N ASP A 125 27.72 -22.55 25.96
CA ASP A 125 27.46 -23.72 26.79
C ASP A 125 28.35 -24.91 26.44
N ILE A 126 28.58 -25.17 25.14
CA ILE A 126 29.50 -26.21 24.67
C ILE A 126 30.92 -25.89 25.16
N THR A 127 31.41 -24.66 24.96
CA THR A 127 32.74 -24.23 25.43
C THR A 127 32.89 -24.41 26.94
N ARG A 128 31.87 -24.04 27.72
CA ARG A 128 31.86 -24.24 29.18
C ARG A 128 31.94 -25.72 29.55
N LYS A 129 31.14 -26.59 28.90
CA LYS A 129 31.16 -28.04 29.13
C LYS A 129 32.52 -28.65 28.80
N ILE A 130 33.14 -28.24 27.69
CA ILE A 130 34.49 -28.66 27.31
C ILE A 130 35.47 -28.25 28.40
N ARG A 131 35.50 -26.97 28.79
CA ARG A 131 36.39 -26.47 29.85
C ARG A 131 36.22 -27.23 31.16
N THR A 132 34.99 -27.50 31.61
CA THR A 132 34.75 -28.28 32.83
C THR A 132 35.28 -29.71 32.73
N ARG A 133 35.11 -30.35 31.57
CA ARG A 133 35.62 -31.71 31.33
C ARG A 133 37.15 -31.73 31.29
N THR A 134 37.78 -30.76 30.64
CA THR A 134 39.23 -30.60 30.61
C THR A 134 39.82 -30.39 32.01
N VAL A 135 39.21 -29.52 32.83
CA VAL A 135 39.63 -29.33 34.24
C VAL A 135 39.50 -30.62 35.04
N HIS A 136 38.45 -31.40 34.81
CA HIS A 136 38.27 -32.68 35.49
C HIS A 136 39.34 -33.71 35.10
N ILE A 137 39.76 -33.74 33.83
CA ILE A 137 40.81 -34.65 33.33
C ILE A 137 42.20 -34.26 33.84
N ILE A 138 42.51 -32.96 33.93
CA ILE A 138 43.84 -32.47 34.35
C ILE A 138 43.98 -32.44 35.90
N SER A 139 42.88 -32.60 36.64
CA SER A 139 42.94 -32.69 38.11
C SER A 139 43.65 -33.99 38.53
N PRO A 140 44.70 -33.94 39.38
CA PRO A 140 45.42 -35.13 39.80
C PRO A 140 44.50 -36.11 40.56
N PRO A 141 44.68 -37.43 40.40
CA PRO A 141 43.90 -38.42 41.12
C PRO A 141 44.06 -38.23 42.63
N ARG A 142 42.96 -38.38 43.37
CA ARG A 142 42.97 -38.23 44.83
C ARG A 142 43.79 -39.37 45.43
N GLU A 143 45.01 -39.08 45.88
CA GLU A 143 45.87 -40.06 46.53
C GLU A 143 45.28 -40.45 47.91
N THR A 144 44.89 -41.71 48.03
CA THR A 144 44.52 -42.32 49.31
C THR A 144 45.65 -43.23 49.73
N ARG A 145 46.29 -42.93 50.85
CA ARG A 145 47.38 -43.76 51.40
C ARG A 145 46.83 -44.51 52.61
N THR A 146 46.84 -45.84 52.52
CA THR A 146 46.45 -46.72 53.62
C THR A 146 47.72 -47.22 54.31
N THR A 147 47.82 -46.99 55.61
CA THR A 147 48.87 -47.62 56.44
C THR A 147 48.20 -48.57 57.41
N THR A 148 48.61 -49.84 57.35
CA THR A 148 48.14 -50.90 58.25
C THR A 148 49.27 -51.22 59.20
N THR A 149 49.04 -51.06 60.50
CA THR A 149 49.98 -51.50 61.53
C THR A 149 49.33 -52.64 62.32
N ASN A 150 50.03 -53.78 62.38
CA ASN A 150 49.63 -54.91 63.19
C ASN A 150 50.05 -54.63 64.64
N LEU A 151 49.08 -54.67 65.57
CA LEU A 151 49.30 -54.30 66.97
C LEU A 151 49.39 -55.50 67.92
N GLY A 152 49.37 -56.72 67.37
CA GLY A 152 49.63 -57.94 68.13
C GLY A 152 48.62 -59.05 67.86
N ASN A 153 49.08 -60.27 68.09
CA ASN A 153 48.27 -61.48 68.08
C ASN A 153 47.85 -61.79 69.51
N LYS A 154 46.57 -62.07 69.73
CA LYS A 154 46.06 -62.44 71.04
C LYS A 154 45.32 -63.76 70.93
N ASP A 155 45.82 -64.74 71.66
CA ASP A 155 45.22 -66.08 71.74
C ASP A 155 44.30 -66.15 72.96
N ILE A 156 43.08 -66.64 72.76
CA ILE A 156 42.15 -66.93 73.85
C ILE A 156 41.97 -68.44 73.90
N THR A 157 42.34 -69.04 75.04
CA THR A 157 42.09 -70.44 75.33
C THR A 157 40.80 -70.56 76.14
N ASN A 158 39.82 -71.28 75.59
CA ASN A 158 38.64 -71.70 76.36
C ASN A 158 38.86 -73.14 76.84
N GLY A 159 38.26 -73.50 77.98
CA GLY A 159 38.52 -74.74 78.74
C GLY A 159 38.27 -76.08 78.04
N ASN A 160 38.03 -76.11 76.73
CA ASN A 160 38.13 -77.27 75.85
C ASN A 160 39.15 -76.92 74.75
N LYS A 161 40.16 -77.77 74.55
CA LYS A 161 41.45 -77.63 73.83
C LYS A 161 41.50 -76.99 72.40
N ASP A 162 40.62 -76.07 72.06
CA ASP A 162 40.64 -75.30 70.81
C ASP A 162 41.23 -73.91 71.08
N THR A 163 42.42 -73.63 70.56
CA THR A 163 43.05 -72.30 70.64
C THR A 163 42.51 -71.42 69.52
N ILE A 164 41.85 -70.33 69.89
CA ILE A 164 41.36 -69.34 68.94
C ILE A 164 42.31 -68.14 68.99
N GLY A 165 43.02 -67.90 67.88
CA GLY A 165 43.85 -66.72 67.69
C GLY A 165 43.08 -65.64 66.92
N TYR A 166 43.26 -64.38 67.25
CA TYR A 166 42.85 -63.28 66.38
C TYR A 166 43.93 -62.21 66.26
N ILE A 167 44.00 -61.62 65.08
CA ILE A 167 44.91 -60.51 64.77
C ILE A 167 44.12 -59.21 64.82
N ILE A 168 44.60 -58.26 65.64
CA ILE A 168 44.06 -56.90 65.64
C ILE A 168 44.93 -56.03 64.74
N MET A 169 44.32 -55.49 63.68
CA MET A 169 44.98 -54.52 62.81
C MET A 169 44.28 -53.16 62.94
N ASN A 170 45.06 -52.13 63.24
CA ASN A 170 44.60 -50.75 63.09
C ASN A 170 45.00 -50.27 61.71
N THR A 171 44.02 -49.79 60.96
CA THR A 171 44.19 -49.26 59.62
C THR A 171 43.83 -47.78 59.64
N ASN A 172 44.83 -46.92 59.39
CA ASN A 172 44.59 -45.50 59.24
C ASN A 172 44.49 -45.19 57.74
N ILE A 173 43.36 -44.63 57.33
CA ILE A 173 43.18 -44.13 55.97
C ILE A 173 43.41 -42.64 55.98
N THR A 174 44.55 -42.22 55.43
CA THR A 174 44.87 -40.80 55.26
C THR A 174 44.50 -40.39 53.85
N ARG A 175 43.54 -39.47 53.73
CA ARG A 175 43.17 -38.84 52.45
C ARG A 175 43.81 -37.47 52.38
N ARG A 176 44.61 -37.24 51.33
CA ARG A 176 45.13 -35.91 51.01
C ARG A 176 44.17 -35.22 50.04
N ASN A 177 43.75 -33.99 50.38
CA ASN A 177 43.10 -33.10 49.42
C ASN A 177 44.17 -32.28 48.71
N ILE A 178 44.43 -32.59 47.45
CA ILE A 178 45.55 -32.02 46.70
C ILE A 178 45.33 -30.52 46.40
N LYS A 179 44.08 -30.04 46.39
CA LYS A 179 43.77 -28.62 46.09
C LYS A 179 44.17 -27.66 47.19
N ASP A 180 43.94 -28.05 48.44
CA ASP A 180 44.17 -27.18 49.61
C ASP A 180 45.30 -27.72 50.50
N ASN A 181 45.95 -28.79 50.05
CA ASN A 181 46.99 -29.56 50.76
C ASN A 181 46.61 -29.97 52.20
N THR A 182 45.32 -30.17 52.46
CA THR A 182 44.79 -30.60 53.75
C THR A 182 44.73 -32.12 53.85
N TYR A 183 44.98 -32.64 55.05
CA TYR A 183 44.97 -34.08 55.34
C TYR A 183 43.83 -34.43 56.28
N SER A 184 43.10 -35.49 55.98
CA SER A 184 42.07 -36.06 56.85
C SER A 184 42.39 -37.52 57.08
N THR A 185 42.45 -37.91 58.36
CA THR A 185 42.80 -39.27 58.78
C THR A 185 41.60 -39.88 59.50
N LEU A 186 41.14 -41.03 59.03
CA LEU A 186 40.10 -41.80 59.72
C LEU A 186 40.72 -43.11 60.24
N PRO A 187 40.74 -43.34 61.56
CA PRO A 187 41.18 -44.59 62.13
C PRO A 187 40.08 -45.65 62.03
N THR A 188 40.44 -46.84 61.58
CA THR A 188 39.56 -48.01 61.46
C THR A 188 40.24 -49.22 62.09
N ARG A 189 39.50 -50.03 62.84
CA ARG A 189 40.03 -51.20 63.54
C ARG A 189 39.39 -52.47 62.98
N ILE A 190 40.20 -53.39 62.48
CA ILE A 190 39.76 -54.63 61.85
C ILE A 190 40.26 -55.81 62.69
N TYR A 191 39.35 -56.74 62.98
CA TYR A 191 39.63 -57.99 63.69
C TYR A 191 39.61 -59.14 62.68
N LEU A 192 40.75 -59.82 62.51
CA LEU A 192 40.84 -61.00 61.64
C LEU A 192 40.97 -62.25 62.51
N TRP A 193 40.00 -63.16 62.41
CA TRP A 193 39.98 -64.41 63.16
C TRP A 193 40.86 -65.46 62.47
N LEU A 194 41.74 -66.12 63.24
CA LEU A 194 42.53 -67.27 62.82
C LEU A 194 42.08 -68.51 63.60
N ILE A 195 41.41 -69.41 62.90
CA ILE A 195 40.99 -70.71 63.47
C ILE A 195 42.16 -71.67 63.30
N HIS A 196 42.83 -72.03 64.39
CA HIS A 196 43.74 -73.18 64.41
C HIS A 196 42.91 -74.44 64.68
N LYS A 197 43.08 -75.45 63.83
CA LYS A 197 42.40 -76.74 63.92
C LYS A 197 43.16 -77.72 64.79
#